data_AF-A0A2E0RZ58-F1
#
_entry.id   AF-A0A2E0RZ58-F1
#
_cell.length_a   1.000
_cell.length_b   1.000
_cell.length_c   1.000
_cell.angle_alpha   90.00
_cell.angle_beta   90.00
_cell.angle_gamma   90.00
#
_symmetry.space_group_name_H-M   'P 1'
#
loop_
_entity.id
_entity.type
_entity.pdbx_description
1 polymer ?
#
loop_
_entity_poly.entity_id
_entity_poly.type
_entity_poly.pdbx_seq_one_letter_code
_entity_poly.pdbx_strand_id
1 'polypeptide(L)' 'MIEKLAHNHEYVFEILYHFNCGNEKCGKWWSYAKTPDNKEELHKQKVEAMYCPHCGIKGHLKIKDKFFKNI' A
#
# COMPACT_ATOMS: atom_id res chain seq x y z
N MET A 1 9.73 30.35 25.68
CA MET A 1 9.52 29.14 26.50
C MET A 1 9.80 27.94 25.61
N ILE A 2 10.79 27.12 25.93
CA ILE A 2 11.08 25.89 25.17
C ILE A 2 10.32 24.78 25.87
N GLU A 3 9.36 24.19 25.16
CA GLU A 3 8.54 23.09 25.65
C GLU A 3 9.44 21.87 25.89
N LYS A 4 9.62 21.48 27.16
CA LYS A 4 10.34 20.24 27.50
C LYS A 4 9.41 19.07 27.21
N LEU A 5 9.70 18.31 26.16
CA LEU A 5 9.04 17.03 25.90
C LEU A 5 9.33 16.06 27.07
N ALA A 6 8.28 15.47 27.63
CA ALA A 6 8.34 14.75 28.91
C ALA A 6 8.97 13.34 28.81
N HIS A 7 8.96 12.71 27.63
CA HIS A 7 9.56 11.40 27.33
C HIS A 7 9.52 11.12 25.82
N ASN A 8 10.16 10.01 25.38
CA ASN A 8 10.13 9.56 23.99
C ASN A 8 8.84 8.77 23.70
N HIS A 9 8.20 9.05 22.56
CA HIS A 9 7.12 8.22 22.03
C HIS A 9 7.65 7.22 21.00
N GLU A 10 7.11 6.01 21.01
CA GLU A 10 7.36 5.00 19.99
C GLU A 10 6.21 5.00 18.97
N TYR A 11 6.53 4.79 17.69
CA TYR A 11 5.53 4.72 16.63
C TYR A 11 5.90 3.66 15.59
N VAL A 12 4.88 3.17 14.89
CA VAL A 12 5.00 2.37 13.67
C VAL A 12 4.15 3.02 12.59
N PHE A 13 4.46 2.74 11.33
CA PHE A 13 3.65 3.20 10.21
C PHE A 13 3.56 2.11 9.15
N GLU A 14 2.48 2.16 8.38
CA GLU A 14 2.18 1.18 7.34
C GLU A 14 1.83 1.89 6.03
N ILE A 15 2.14 1.24 4.91
CA ILE A 15 1.68 1.64 3.58
C ILE A 15 0.39 0.89 3.28
N LEU A 16 -0.69 1.62 3.03
CA LEU A 16 -1.97 1.05 2.64
C LEU A 16 -2.14 1.06 1.11
N TYR A 17 -2.27 -0.12 0.53
CA TYR A 17 -2.54 -0.30 -0.89
C TYR A 17 -4.01 -0.60 -1.13
N HIS A 18 -4.60 0.00 -2.16
CA HIS A 18 -5.96 -0.30 -2.63
C HIS A 18 -5.88 -1.01 -3.98
N PHE A 19 -6.42 -2.22 -4.05
CA PHE A 19 -6.39 -3.06 -5.25
C PHE A 19 -7.79 -3.32 -5.80
N ASN A 20 -7.83 -3.68 -7.07
CA ASN A 20 -9.01 -4.18 -7.75
C ASN A 20 -8.59 -5.37 -8.62
N CYS A 21 -9.40 -6.43 -8.60
CA CYS A 21 -9.22 -7.57 -9.49
C CYS A 21 -10.09 -7.28 -10.71
N GLY A 22 -9.47 -6.76 -11.77
CA GLY A 22 -10.09 -6.17 -12.97
C GLY A 22 -11.47 -6.73 -13.35
N ASN A 23 -12.31 -5.90 -13.96
CA ASN A 23 -13.71 -6.23 -14.21
C ASN A 23 -13.92 -7.51 -15.03
N GLU A 24 -12.95 -7.91 -15.85
CA GLU A 24 -12.92 -9.17 -16.59
C GLU A 24 -12.70 -10.43 -15.72
N LYS A 25 -12.38 -10.26 -14.44
CA LYS A 25 -12.23 -11.32 -13.45
C LYS A 25 -13.38 -11.31 -12.46
N CYS A 26 -13.25 -10.62 -11.33
CA CYS A 26 -14.33 -10.54 -10.33
C CYS A 26 -14.74 -9.12 -9.95
N GLY A 27 -14.01 -8.09 -10.40
CA GLY A 27 -14.33 -6.68 -10.18
C GLY A 27 -14.24 -6.22 -8.72
N LYS A 28 -13.94 -7.11 -7.76
CA LYS A 28 -13.90 -6.79 -6.33
C LYS A 28 -12.61 -6.05 -5.97
N TRP A 29 -12.72 -5.16 -5.00
CA TRP A 29 -11.61 -4.40 -4.44
C TRP A 29 -11.20 -4.94 -3.07
N TRP A 30 -9.94 -4.70 -2.68
CA TRP A 30 -9.44 -5.00 -1.32
C TRP A 30 -8.31 -4.06 -0.95
N SER A 31 -8.00 -4.01 0.34
CA SER A 31 -6.82 -3.31 0.85
C SER A 31 -5.79 -4.27 1.41
N TYR A 32 -4.53 -3.84 1.39
CA TYR A 32 -3.41 -4.55 2.02
C TYR A 32 -2.51 -3.52 2.71
N ALA A 33 -2.26 -3.73 3.99
CA ALA A 33 -1.28 -2.95 4.73
C ALA A 33 0.08 -3.66 4.65
N LYS A 34 1.14 -2.92 4.37
CA LYS A 34 2.52 -3.41 4.39
C LYS A 34 3.34 -2.52 5.33
N THR A 35 4.02 -3.13 6.29
CA THR A 35 5.11 -2.46 7.00
C THR A 35 6.31 -2.33 6.06
N PRO A 36 6.81 -1.11 5.80
CA PRO A 36 7.93 -0.93 4.88
C PRO A 36 9.21 -1.59 5.40
N ASP A 37 9.87 -2.32 4.52
CA ASP A 37 11.10 -3.08 4.75
C ASP A 37 12.38 -2.22 4.69
N ASN A 38 12.32 -1.00 4.16
CA ASN A 38 13.45 -0.06 4.10
C ASN A 38 13.01 1.39 4.38
N LYS A 39 13.91 2.17 4.99
CA LYS A 39 13.63 3.57 5.37
C LYS A 39 13.77 4.56 4.21
N GLU A 40 14.48 4.20 3.14
CA GLU A 40 14.93 5.20 2.15
C GLU A 40 13.99 5.40 0.96
N GLU A 41 13.10 4.45 0.62
CA GLU A 41 12.32 4.54 -0.63
C GLU A 41 10.90 3.98 -0.50
N LEU A 42 10.13 4.53 0.45
CA LEU A 42 8.72 4.22 0.75
C LEU A 42 7.82 4.04 -0.49
N HIS A 43 8.01 4.86 -1.52
CA HIS A 43 7.19 4.88 -2.73
C HIS A 43 7.65 3.90 -3.81
N LYS A 44 8.83 3.29 -3.66
CA LYS A 44 9.38 2.27 -4.57
C LYS A 44 9.11 0.85 -4.10
N GLN A 45 8.43 0.68 -2.96
CA GLN A 45 8.00 -0.62 -2.45
C GLN A 45 6.89 -1.18 -3.34
N LYS A 46 7.29 -1.82 -4.44
CA LYS A 46 6.39 -2.43 -5.40
C LYS A 46 5.91 -3.76 -4.86
N VAL A 47 4.59 -3.97 -4.92
CA VAL A 47 4.01 -5.30 -4.87
C VAL A 47 3.80 -5.71 -6.32
N GLU A 48 4.52 -6.71 -6.80
CA GLU A 48 4.57 -7.05 -8.23
C GLU A 48 3.41 -7.95 -8.67
N ALA A 49 2.98 -8.85 -7.80
CA ALA A 49 1.88 -9.77 -8.07
C ALA A 49 1.22 -10.24 -6.78
N MET A 50 -0.07 -10.52 -6.83
CA MET A 50 -0.83 -11.14 -5.73
C MET A 50 -1.95 -12.02 -6.24
N TYR A 51 -2.40 -12.91 -5.35
CA TYR A 51 -3.64 -13.66 -5.52
C TYR A 51 -4.82 -12.78 -5.08
N CYS A 52 -5.89 -12.73 -5.89
CA CYS A 52 -7.13 -12.11 -5.49
C CYS A 52 -7.76 -12.93 -4.36
N PRO A 53 -8.04 -12.36 -3.18
CA PRO A 53 -8.62 -13.10 -2.06
C PRO A 53 -10.06 -13.57 -2.33
N HIS A 54 -10.70 -13.06 -3.38
CA HIS A 54 -12.09 -13.37 -3.70
C HIS A 54 -12.26 -14.51 -4.71
N CYS A 55 -11.40 -14.58 -5.72
CA CYS A 55 -11.53 -15.56 -6.82
C CYS A 55 -10.28 -16.40 -7.02
N GLY A 56 -9.23 -16.20 -6.23
CA GLY A 56 -8.02 -17.02 -6.25
C GLY A 56 -7.13 -16.82 -7.48
N ILE A 57 -7.45 -15.90 -8.39
CA ILE A 57 -6.59 -15.66 -9.55
C ILE A 57 -5.34 -14.86 -9.18
N LYS A 58 -4.17 -15.30 -9.65
CA LYS A 58 -2.92 -14.54 -9.55
C LYS A 58 -2.87 -13.49 -10.66
N GLY A 59 -2.59 -12.25 -10.31
CA GLY A 59 -2.42 -11.15 -11.27
C GLY A 59 -1.17 -10.34 -10.99
N HIS A 60 -0.55 -9.82 -12.05
CA HIS A 60 0.44 -8.76 -11.93
C HIS A 60 -0.25 -7.48 -11.48
N LEU A 61 0.38 -6.75 -10.57
CA LEU A 61 -0.11 -5.49 -10.06
C LEU A 61 0.58 -4.35 -10.80
N LYS A 62 -0.21 -3.35 -11.16
CA LYS A 62 0.26 -2.10 -11.75
C LYS A 62 -0.37 -0.94 -11.00
N ILE A 63 0.35 0.17 -10.92
CA ILE A 63 -0.20 1.41 -10.39
C ILE A 63 -1.33 1.86 -11.33
N LYS A 64 -2.43 2.33 -10.75
CA LYS A 64 -3.57 2.83 -11.51
C LYS A 64 -3.14 4.02 -12.37
N ASP A 65 -3.57 4.03 -13.62
CA ASP A 65 -3.25 5.12 -14.55
C ASP A 65 -3.65 6.47 -13.94
N LYS A 66 -2.76 7.45 -14.07
CA LYS A 66 -2.91 8.83 -13.57
C LYS A 66 -2.99 8.97 -12.05
N PHE A 67 -2.74 7.93 -11.25
CA PHE A 67 -2.75 8.03 -9.78
C PHE A 67 -1.85 9.18 -9.27
N PHE A 68 -0.63 9.27 -9.78
CA PHE A 68 0.32 10.34 -9.40
C PHE A 68 0.09 11.69 -10.08
N LYS A 69 -0.86 11.82 -11.02
CA LYS A 69 -1.12 13.12 -11.66
C LYS A 69 -1.93 14.07 -10.77
N ASN A 70 -2.53 13.53 -9.70
CA ASN A 70 -3.45 14.23 -8.81
C ASN A 70 -2.92 14.32 -7.37
N ILE A 71 -1.62 14.10 -7.17
CA ILE A 71 -0.88 14.21 -5.91
C ILE A 71 0.18 15.28 -6.13
#